data_AF-A0AA90S7A4-F1
#
_entry.id   AF-A0AA90S7A4-F1
#
_cell.length_a   1.000
_cell.length_b   1.000
_cell.length_c   1.000
_cell.angle_alpha   90.00
_cell.angle_beta   90.00
_cell.angle_gamma   90.00
#
_symmetry.space_group_name_H-M   'P 1'
#
loop_
_entity.id
_entity.type
_entity.pdbx_description
1 polymer ?
#
loop_
_entity_poly.entity_id
_entity_poly.type
_entity_poly.pdbx_seq_one_letter_code
_entity_poly.pdbx_strand_id
1 'polypeptide(L)'
;MADGGTTWRGAVIEFGRALIVLAIILAGGALGYGSWALLFVKADETCGMGVDAGGRFALGLLGLVWMGVCLIVSGAAAALLVYGSKRARVIGVVVVVALLLCTGLLQWLNVETFESSC
;
A
#
# COMPACT_ATOMS: atom_id res chain seq x y z
N MET A 1 -24.13 19.13 37.00
CA MET A 1 -23.21 18.18 37.66
C MET A 1 -22.73 17.21 36.59
N ALA A 2 -21.45 16.85 36.64
CA ALA A 2 -20.64 16.52 35.47
C ALA A 2 -20.92 15.16 34.81
N ASP A 3 -21.34 15.19 33.54
CA ASP A 3 -21.23 14.08 32.58
C ASP A 3 -19.81 13.99 31.98
N GLY A 4 -18.79 14.16 32.83
CA GLY A 4 -17.39 14.24 32.41
C GLY A 4 -16.70 12.90 32.18
N GLY A 5 -17.36 11.76 32.45
CA GLY A 5 -16.74 10.43 32.35
C GLY A 5 -16.97 9.70 31.02
N THR A 6 -18.03 10.04 30.29
CA THR A 6 -18.42 9.41 29.02
C THR A 6 -17.66 9.98 27.83
N THR A 7 -17.27 11.26 27.88
CA THR A 7 -16.53 11.96 26.82
C THR A 7 -15.10 11.46 26.66
N TRP A 8 -14.38 11.21 27.75
CA TRP A 8 -12.98 10.74 27.69
C TRP A 8 -12.85 9.31 27.14
N ARG A 9 -13.72 8.38 27.55
CA ARG A 9 -13.71 7.02 27.02
C ARG A 9 -14.03 6.99 25.53
N GLY A 10 -15.00 7.78 25.08
CA GLY A 10 -15.32 7.92 23.66
C GLY A 10 -14.15 8.49 22.84
N ALA A 11 -13.51 9.55 23.34
CA ALA A 11 -12.37 10.18 22.69
C ALA A 11 -11.16 9.24 22.55
N VAL A 12 -10.84 8.45 23.58
CA VAL A 12 -9.74 7.49 23.55
C VAL A 12 -9.99 6.36 22.53
N ILE A 13 -11.22 5.86 22.45
CA ILE A 13 -11.60 4.83 21.47
C ILE A 13 -11.47 5.37 20.05
N GLU A 14 -11.94 6.60 19.80
CA GLU A 14 -11.90 7.20 18.48
C GLU A 14 -10.47 7.56 18.05
N PHE A 15 -9.64 8.02 18.99
CA PHE A 15 -8.21 8.22 18.76
C PHE A 15 -7.49 6.90 18.41
N GLY A 16 -7.80 5.82 19.13
CA GLY A 16 -7.26 4.49 18.84
C GLY A 16 -7.64 3.99 17.44
N ARG A 17 -8.87 4.25 17.01
CA ARG A 17 -9.34 3.94 15.65
C ARG A 17 -8.61 4.74 14.59
N ALA A 18 -8.42 6.04 14.79
CA ALA A 18 -7.68 6.90 13.88
C ALA A 18 -6.21 6.44 13.75
N LEU A 19 -5.58 6.02 14.85
CA LEU A 19 -4.22 5.46 14.82
C LEU A 19 -4.14 4.16 14.01
N ILE A 20 -5.13 3.26 14.15
CA ILE A 20 -5.18 2.03 13.35
C ILE A 20 -5.33 2.36 11.85
N VAL A 21 -6.19 3.32 11.51
CA VAL A 21 -6.35 3.75 10.10
C VAL A 21 -5.04 4.31 9.56
N LEU A 22 -4.38 5.19 10.32
CA LEU A 22 -3.10 5.77 9.93
C LEU A 22 -2.04 4.68 9.74
N ALA A 23 -1.95 3.71 10.65
CA ALA A 23 -1.01 2.61 10.56
C ALA A 23 -1.22 1.77 9.29
N ILE A 24 -2.46 1.47 8.92
CA ILE A 24 -2.78 0.71 7.70
C ILE A 24 -2.41 1.51 6.44
N ILE A 25 -2.69 2.82 6.41
CA ILE A 25 -2.29 3.69 5.30
C ILE A 25 -0.77 3.70 5.13
N LEU A 26 -0.04 3.88 6.23
CA LEU A 26 1.43 3.88 6.23
C LEU A 26 2.00 2.53 5.77
N ALA A 27 1.40 1.41 6.21
CA ALA A 27 1.79 0.08 5.75
C ALA A 27 1.55 -0.09 4.23
N GLY A 28 0.44 0.44 3.71
CA GLY A 28 0.15 0.50 2.28
C GLY A 28 1.20 1.29 1.50
N GLY A 29 1.57 2.48 2.00
CA GLY A 29 2.62 3.30 1.41
C GLY A 29 3.98 2.60 1.42
N ALA A 30 4.34 1.95 2.52
CA ALA A 30 5.57 1.18 2.64
C ALA A 30 5.62 -0.01 1.67
N LEU A 31 4.50 -0.72 1.48
CA LEU A 31 4.38 -1.78 0.48
C LEU A 31 4.57 -1.26 -0.94
N GLY A 32 3.92 -0.15 -1.28
CA GLY A 32 4.07 0.51 -2.59
C GLY A 32 5.51 0.92 -2.85
N TYR A 33 6.14 1.59 -1.89
CA TYR A 33 7.53 2.02 -2.00
C TYR A 33 8.52 0.85 -2.10
N GLY A 34 8.36 -0.15 -1.22
CA GLY A 34 9.24 -1.33 -1.19
C GLY A 34 9.17 -2.14 -2.48
N SER A 35 7.96 -2.34 -3.01
CA SER A 35 7.78 -3.03 -4.29
C SER A 35 8.40 -2.28 -5.47
N TRP A 36 8.30 -0.95 -5.49
CA TRP A 36 8.99 -0.14 -6.50
C TRP A 36 10.51 -0.20 -6.36
N ALA A 37 11.05 -0.10 -5.14
CA ALA A 37 12.49 -0.15 -4.89
C ALA A 37 13.09 -1.48 -5.36
N LEU A 38 12.43 -2.61 -5.08
CA LEU A 38 12.86 -3.92 -5.55
C LEU A 38 12.86 -4.02 -7.08
N LEU A 39 11.84 -3.48 -7.72
CA LEU A 39 11.74 -3.45 -9.18
C LEU A 39 12.85 -2.61 -9.80
N PHE A 40 13.15 -1.45 -9.20
CA PHE A 40 14.22 -0.57 -9.66
C PHE A 40 15.59 -1.26 -9.57
N VAL A 41 15.89 -1.89 -8.43
CA VAL A 41 17.15 -2.64 -8.24
C VAL A 41 17.27 -3.78 -9.27
N LYS A 42 16.21 -4.57 -9.45
CA LYS A 42 16.21 -5.68 -10.40
C LYS A 42 16.38 -5.22 -11.85
N ALA A 43 15.70 -4.13 -12.24
CA ALA A 43 15.81 -3.55 -13.58
C ALA A 43 17.22 -3.00 -13.86
N ASP A 44 17.88 -2.42 -12.85
CA ASP A 44 19.26 -1.95 -12.95
C ASP A 44 20.24 -3.11 -13.05
N GLU A 45 20.11 -4.14 -12.20
CA GLU A 45 20.96 -5.33 -12.21
C GLU A 45 20.86 -6.14 -13.51
N THR A 46 19.66 -6.28 -14.08
CA THR A 46 19.41 -7.18 -15.22
C THR A 46 19.61 -6.48 -16.57
N CYS A 47 19.19 -5.22 -16.68
CA CYS A 47 19.09 -4.52 -17.97
C CYS A 47 19.88 -3.20 -18.00
N GLY A 48 20.62 -2.86 -16.94
CA GLY A 48 21.39 -1.62 -16.86
C GLY A 48 20.52 -0.36 -16.91
N MET A 49 19.22 -0.46 -16.61
CA MET A 49 18.29 0.67 -16.77
C MET A 49 18.57 1.84 -15.82
N GLY A 50 19.44 1.70 -14.83
CA GLY A 50 19.86 2.81 -13.96
C GLY A 50 20.80 3.81 -14.63
N VAL A 51 21.38 3.50 -15.80
CA VAL A 51 22.17 4.47 -16.59
C VAL A 51 21.36 5.21 -17.66
N ASP A 52 20.22 4.67 -18.11
CA ASP A 52 19.37 5.31 -19.11
C ASP A 52 18.34 6.26 -18.49
N ALA A 53 18.42 7.55 -18.85
CA ALA A 53 17.52 8.58 -18.34
C ALA A 53 16.03 8.29 -18.65
N GLY A 54 15.74 7.69 -19.81
CA GLY A 54 14.38 7.29 -20.20
C GLY A 54 13.84 6.13 -19.36
N GLY A 55 14.68 5.12 -19.08
CA GLY A 55 14.33 3.97 -18.24
C GLY A 55 14.02 4.40 -16.80
N ARG A 56 14.87 5.25 -16.23
CA ARG A 56 14.66 5.80 -14.87
C ARG A 56 13.36 6.59 -14.75
N PHE A 57 13.02 7.39 -15.75
CA PHE A 57 11.78 8.17 -15.73
C PHE A 57 10.53 7.29 -15.83
N ALA A 58 10.54 6.29 -16.71
CA ALA A 58 9.42 5.35 -16.85
C ALA A 58 9.21 4.52 -15.58
N LEU A 59 10.30 3.98 -15.00
CA LEU A 59 10.26 3.24 -13.74
C LEU A 59 9.83 4.12 -12.56
N GLY A 60 10.28 5.38 -12.53
CA GLY A 60 9.87 6.35 -11.52
C GLY A 60 8.37 6.67 -11.59
N LEU A 61 7.84 6.91 -12.79
CA LEU A 61 6.40 7.15 -12.99
C LEU A 61 5.56 5.94 -12.58
N LEU A 62 5.96 4.75 -13.01
CA LEU A 62 5.26 3.50 -12.65
C LEU A 62 5.26 3.30 -11.13
N GLY A 63 6.39 3.55 -10.48
CA GLY A 63 6.52 3.53 -9.02
C GLY A 63 5.60 4.49 -8.30
N LEU A 64 5.55 5.74 -8.77
CA LEU A 64 4.70 6.78 -8.20
C LEU A 64 3.21 6.40 -8.31
N VAL A 65 2.79 5.93 -9.50
CA VAL A 65 1.41 5.47 -9.73
C VAL A 65 1.08 4.30 -8.81
N TRP A 66 1.96 3.30 -8.72
CA TRP A 66 1.74 2.13 -7.87
C TRP A 66 1.69 2.50 -6.38
N MET A 67 2.59 3.36 -5.89
CA MET A 67 2.52 3.91 -4.54
C MET A 67 1.19 4.62 -4.27
N GLY A 68 0.73 5.45 -5.20
CA GLY A 68 -0.56 6.14 -5.10
C GLY A 68 -1.73 5.16 -4.98
N VAL A 69 -1.73 4.11 -5.80
CA VAL A 69 -2.73 3.03 -5.73
C VAL A 69 -2.67 2.33 -4.36
N CYS A 70 -1.49 1.95 -3.88
CA CYS A 70 -1.36 1.29 -2.58
C CYS A 70 -1.86 2.16 -1.42
N LEU A 71 -1.56 3.46 -1.44
CA LEU A 71 -2.04 4.41 -0.42
C LEU A 71 -3.56 4.55 -0.43
N ILE A 72 -4.16 4.77 -1.60
CA ILE A 72 -5.61 4.97 -1.74
C ILE A 72 -6.37 3.69 -1.35
N VAL A 73 -5.92 2.54 -1.87
CA VAL A 73 -6.56 1.24 -1.59
C VAL A 73 -6.43 0.87 -0.12
N SER A 74 -5.27 1.10 0.49
CA SER A 74 -5.07 0.84 1.92
C SER A 74 -5.88 1.79 2.80
N GLY A 75 -6.04 3.06 2.41
CA GLY A 75 -6.93 4.00 3.09
C GLY A 75 -8.40 3.58 3.01
N ALA A 76 -8.87 3.17 1.83
CA ALA A 76 -10.22 2.64 1.65
C ALA A 76 -10.45 1.37 2.48
N ALA A 77 -9.49 0.44 2.46
CA ALA A 77 -9.56 -0.78 3.26
C ALA A 77 -9.53 -0.49 4.77
N ALA A 78 -8.70 0.45 5.22
CA ALA A 78 -8.61 0.87 6.61
C ALA A 78 -9.95 1.42 7.12
N ALA A 79 -10.60 2.29 6.33
CA ALA A 79 -11.92 2.82 6.67
C ALA A 79 -12.97 1.70 6.79
N LEU A 80 -12.97 0.74 5.87
CA LEU A 80 -13.87 -0.42 5.89
C LEU A 80 -13.62 -1.33 7.09
N LEU A 81 -12.36 -1.53 7.49
CA LEU A 81 -11.97 -2.38 8.62
C LEU A 81 -12.33 -1.75 9.96
N VAL A 82 -12.12 -0.45 10.11
CA VAL A 82 -12.26 0.26 11.39
C VAL A 82 -13.70 0.73 11.62
N TYR A 83 -14.32 1.33 10.59
CA TYR A 83 -15.64 1.97 10.70
C TYR A 83 -16.78 1.16 10.06
N GLY A 84 -16.45 0.12 9.27
CA GLY A 84 -17.44 -0.67 8.57
C GLY A 84 -18.23 -1.65 9.44
N SER A 85 -19.41 -2.03 8.93
CA SER A 85 -20.21 -3.15 9.42
C SER A 85 -19.48 -4.49 9.23
N LYS A 86 -19.97 -5.59 9.84
CA LYS A 86 -19.35 -6.93 9.69
C LYS A 86 -19.09 -7.32 8.23
N ARG A 87 -20.02 -7.02 7.31
CA ARG A 87 -19.84 -7.28 5.87
C ARG A 87 -18.78 -6.38 5.25
N ALA A 88 -18.78 -5.09 5.57
CA ALA A 88 -17.78 -4.14 5.09
C ALA A 88 -16.36 -4.50 5.56
N ARG A 89 -16.21 -5.02 6.78
CA ARG A 89 -14.91 -5.50 7.28
C ARG A 89 -14.37 -6.68 6.49
N VAL A 90 -15.22 -7.64 6.13
CA VAL A 90 -14.82 -8.77 5.25
C VAL A 90 -14.34 -8.24 3.90
N ILE A 91 -15.06 -7.28 3.31
CA ILE A 91 -14.63 -6.62 2.07
C ILE A 91 -13.27 -5.93 2.27
N GLY A 92 -13.08 -5.20 3.37
CA GLY A 92 -11.80 -4.58 3.72
C GLY A 92 -10.65 -5.59 3.78
N VAL A 93 -10.87 -6.76 4.41
CA VAL A 93 -9.88 -7.86 4.42
C VAL A 93 -9.60 -8.36 3.01
N VAL A 94 -10.64 -8.62 2.22
CA VAL A 94 -10.49 -9.07 0.82
C VAL A 94 -9.69 -8.06 0.00
N VAL A 95 -9.92 -6.76 0.18
CA VAL A 95 -9.17 -5.69 -0.49
C VAL A 95 -7.70 -5.69 -0.09
N VAL A 96 -7.38 -5.86 1.21
CA VAL A 96 -5.98 -5.98 1.66
C VAL A 96 -5.30 -7.22 1.10
N VAL A 97 -5.98 -8.37 1.11
CA VAL A 97 -5.44 -9.62 0.54
C VAL A 97 -5.21 -9.47 -0.96
N ALA A 98 -6.16 -8.88 -1.69
CA ALA A 98 -6.02 -8.62 -3.11
C ALA A 98 -4.84 -7.66 -3.40
N LEU A 99 -4.66 -6.61 -2.59
CA LEU A 99 -3.51 -5.72 -2.70
C LEU A 99 -2.19 -6.49 -2.58
N LEU A 100 -2.05 -7.33 -1.54
CA LEU A 100 -0.84 -8.14 -1.32
C LEU A 100 -0.59 -9.12 -2.46
N LEU A 101 -1.63 -9.78 -2.96
CA LEU A 101 -1.53 -10.69 -4.10
C LEU A 101 -1.11 -9.96 -5.37
N CYS A 102 -1.70 -8.80 -5.67
CA CYS A 102 -1.31 -7.97 -6.80
C CYS A 102 0.14 -7.50 -6.69
N THR A 103 0.59 -7.09 -5.50
CA THR A 103 1.99 -6.73 -5.28
C THR A 103 2.91 -7.93 -5.54
N GLY A 104 2.58 -9.11 -5.02
CA GLY A 104 3.36 -10.33 -5.25
C GLY A 104 3.42 -10.75 -6.72
N LEU A 105 2.27 -10.71 -7.41
CA LEU A 105 2.17 -10.99 -8.85
C LEU A 105 2.97 -10.01 -9.69
N LEU A 106 2.92 -8.71 -9.37
CA LEU A 106 3.73 -7.71 -10.05
C LEU A 106 5.22 -8.00 -9.86
N GLN A 107 5.66 -8.32 -8.65
CA GLN A 107 7.07 -8.67 -8.43
C GLN A 107 7.47 -9.91 -9.24
N TRP A 108 6.63 -10.94 -9.26
CA TRP A 108 6.88 -12.17 -10.02
C TRP A 108 6.98 -11.90 -11.53
N LEU A 109 5.98 -11.23 -12.09
CA LEU A 109 5.93 -10.94 -13.53
C LEU A 109 7.14 -10.12 -13.96
N ASN A 110 7.50 -9.08 -13.20
CA ASN A 110 8.65 -8.25 -13.55
C ASN A 110 9.97 -9.05 -13.60
N VAL A 111 10.15 -10.02 -12.71
CA VAL A 111 11.33 -10.90 -12.76
C VAL A 111 11.38 -11.67 -14.07
N GLU A 112 10.27 -12.30 -14.49
CA GLU A 112 10.21 -13.06 -15.74
C GLU A 112 10.38 -12.19 -16.98
N THR A 113 9.82 -10.97 -17.00
CA THR A 113 9.97 -10.07 -18.16
C THR A 113 11.40 -9.57 -18.33
N PHE A 114 12.08 -9.21 -17.23
CA PHE A 114 13.47 -8.72 -17.34
C PHE A 114 14.44 -9.83 -17.77
N GLU A 115 14.23 -11.08 -17.33
CA GLU A 115 15.05 -12.21 -17.76
C GLU A 115 14.87 -12.57 -19.24
N SER A 116 13.69 -12.33 -19.82
CA SER A 116 13.37 -12.70 -21.20
C SER A 116 13.65 -11.63 -22.25
N SER A 117 13.82 -10.36 -21.84
CA SER A 117 13.79 -9.21 -22.75
C SER A 117 15.13 -8.47 -22.94
N CYS A 118 16.22 -8.86 -22.25
CA CYS A 118 17.47 -8.08 -22.18
C CYS A 118 18.73 -8.74 -22.80
#